data_AF-A0A7X7FV43-F1
#
_entry.id   AF-A0A7X7FV43-F1
#
_cell.length_a   1.000
_cell.length_b   1.000
_cell.length_c   1.000
_cell.angle_alpha   90.00
_cell.angle_beta   90.00
_cell.angle_gamma   90.00
#
_symmetry.space_group_name_H-M   'P 1'
#
loop_
_entity.id
_entity.type
_entity.pdbx_description
1 polymer ?
#
loop_
_entity_poly.entity_id
_entity_poly.type
_entity_poly.pdbx_seq_one_letter_code
_entity_poly.pdbx_strand_id
1 'polypeptide(L)'
;MDIKIESLISFDMLSTDQKYVFSIVEKNGVVLLLKDNKPAYIIQKYNTENTISNANSFSVGKTYTLHAAMQIVLSEKEDSIMHASELADVIFERKLYLQKDGNKAHYTQIRARCGHYPEYFEVMPGNYIKLRKE
;
A
#
# COMPACT_ATOMS: atom_id res chain seq x y z
N MET A 1 16.86 0.81 -7.19
CA MET A 1 16.84 -0.67 -7.31
C MET A 1 18.04 -1.03 -8.18
N ASP A 2 19.11 -1.52 -7.56
CA ASP A 2 20.30 -1.99 -8.29
C ASP A 2 20.04 -3.43 -8.75
N ILE A 3 19.88 -3.63 -10.06
CA ILE A 3 19.64 -4.95 -10.66
C ILE A 3 20.98 -5.48 -11.16
N LYS A 4 21.45 -6.59 -10.59
CA LYS A 4 22.65 -7.28 -11.07
C LYS A 4 22.34 -7.91 -12.43
N ILE A 5 23.30 -7.87 -13.35
CA ILE A 5 23.17 -8.50 -14.68
C ILE A 5 22.87 -10.00 -14.54
N GLU A 6 23.44 -10.67 -13.53
CA GLU A 6 23.17 -12.07 -13.19
C GLU A 6 21.72 -12.37 -12.79
N SER A 7 20.92 -11.34 -12.54
CA SER A 7 19.51 -11.44 -12.16
C SER A 7 18.56 -11.30 -13.34
N LEU A 8 19.09 -11.15 -14.57
CA LEU A 8 18.31 -11.09 -15.80
C LEU A 8 18.14 -12.50 -16.38
N ILE A 9 16.90 -12.98 -16.46
CA ILE A 9 16.59 -14.34 -16.93
C ILE A 9 15.54 -14.28 -18.04
N SER A 10 15.65 -15.13 -19.07
CA SER A 10 14.60 -15.26 -20.08
C SER A 10 13.31 -15.83 -19.48
N PHE A 11 12.16 -15.26 -19.85
CA PHE A 11 10.85 -15.74 -19.42
C PHE A 11 10.64 -17.23 -19.69
N ASP A 12 11.10 -17.72 -20.84
CA ASP A 12 10.96 -19.12 -21.27
C ASP A 12 11.74 -20.11 -20.39
N MET A 13 12.69 -19.60 -19.60
CA MET A 13 13.49 -20.41 -18.67
C MET A 13 12.64 -20.92 -17.50
N LEU A 14 11.52 -20.26 -17.18
CA LEU A 14 10.56 -20.78 -16.21
C LEU A 14 9.92 -22.09 -16.67
N SER A 15 9.68 -22.23 -17.98
CA SER A 15 9.10 -23.44 -18.56
C SER A 15 10.15 -24.52 -18.79
N THR A 16 11.38 -24.11 -19.14
CA THR A 16 12.47 -25.06 -19.47
C THR A 16 13.22 -25.58 -18.24
N ASP A 17 13.56 -24.70 -17.29
CA ASP A 17 14.31 -25.05 -16.07
C ASP A 17 13.90 -24.17 -14.88
N GLN A 18 12.72 -24.48 -14.35
CA GLN A 18 12.15 -23.79 -13.20
C GLN A 18 13.06 -23.83 -11.96
N LYS A 19 13.79 -24.93 -11.74
CA LYS A 19 14.65 -25.11 -10.56
C LYS A 19 15.83 -24.14 -10.61
N TYR A 20 16.45 -24.00 -11.78
CA TYR A 20 17.51 -23.04 -11.98
C TYR A 20 17.04 -21.60 -11.71
N VAL A 21 15.88 -21.21 -12.24
CA VAL A 21 15.33 -19.86 -12.01
C VAL A 21 15.18 -19.57 -10.51
N PHE A 22 14.58 -20.48 -9.76
CA PHE A 22 14.44 -20.29 -8.30
C PHE A 22 15.77 -20.32 -7.56
N SER A 23 16.76 -21.10 -8.00
CA SER A 23 18.10 -21.08 -7.40
C SER A 23 18.77 -19.69 -7.53
N ILE A 24 18.51 -18.99 -8.64
CA ILE A 24 19.01 -17.63 -8.83
C ILE A 24 18.24 -16.64 -7.95
N VAL A 25 16.93 -16.80 -7.82
CA VAL A 25 16.11 -15.99 -6.90
C VAL A 25 16.59 -16.16 -5.46
N GLU A 26 16.94 -17.39 -5.06
CA GLU A 26 17.53 -17.69 -3.75
C GLU A 26 18.90 -17.01 -3.55
N LYS A 27 19.78 -17.06 -4.57
CA LYS A 27 21.11 -16.44 -4.53
C LYS A 27 21.05 -14.91 -4.51
N ASN A 28 20.18 -14.32 -5.34
CA ASN A 28 20.18 -12.88 -5.62
C ASN A 28 19.08 -12.11 -4.89
N GLY A 29 18.10 -12.80 -4.30
CA GLY A 29 16.92 -12.21 -3.66
C GLY A 29 15.86 -11.70 -4.63
N VAL A 30 16.25 -11.14 -5.78
CA VAL A 30 15.37 -10.65 -6.84
C VAL A 30 15.90 -11.00 -8.22
N VAL A 31 14.99 -11.26 -9.15
CA VAL A 31 15.25 -11.63 -10.55
C VAL A 31 14.27 -10.90 -11.46
N LEU A 32 14.75 -10.41 -12.60
CA LEU A 32 13.96 -9.78 -13.65
C LEU A 32 13.80 -10.76 -14.81
N LEU A 33 12.56 -11.07 -15.18
CA LEU A 33 12.26 -11.89 -16.34
C LEU A 33 12.15 -11.03 -17.59
N LEU A 34 12.86 -11.43 -18.63
CA LEU A 34 12.88 -10.79 -19.92
C LEU A 34 12.02 -11.57 -20.91
N LYS A 35 11.06 -10.89 -21.54
CA LYS A 35 10.31 -11.39 -22.68
C LYS A 35 10.57 -10.45 -23.86
N ASP A 36 10.98 -11.01 -25.00
CA ASP A 36 11.36 -10.22 -26.18
C ASP A 36 12.45 -9.17 -25.88
N ASN A 37 13.45 -9.54 -25.08
CA ASN A 37 14.53 -8.68 -24.58
C ASN A 37 14.05 -7.45 -23.79
N LYS A 38 12.81 -7.46 -23.30
CA LYS A 38 12.23 -6.41 -22.46
C LYS A 38 11.84 -6.98 -21.10
N PRO A 39 11.98 -6.20 -20.02
CA PRO A 39 11.50 -6.61 -18.71
C PRO A 39 9.98 -6.82 -18.75
N ALA A 40 9.55 -8.03 -18.35
CA ALA A 40 8.15 -8.42 -18.32
C ALA A 40 7.65 -8.68 -16.90
N TYR A 41 8.48 -9.29 -16.04
CA TYR A 41 8.10 -9.64 -14.66
C TYR A 41 9.29 -9.54 -13.71
N ILE A 42 9.01 -9.45 -12.42
CA ILE A 42 10.00 -9.56 -11.35
C ILE A 42 9.60 -10.75 -10.46
N ILE A 43 10.56 -11.61 -10.14
CA ILE A 43 10.42 -12.65 -9.11
C ILE A 43 11.29 -12.24 -7.93
N GLN A 44 10.71 -12.22 -6.74
CA GLN A 44 11.43 -11.89 -5.51
C GLN A 44 11.21 -12.99 -4.47
N LYS A 45 12.28 -13.35 -3.75
CA LYS A 45 12.17 -14.19 -2.57
C LYS A 45 11.40 -13.44 -1.49
N TYR A 46 10.30 -14.02 -1.04
CA TYR A 46 9.51 -13.47 0.06
C TYR A 46 10.34 -13.49 1.35
N ASN A 47 10.53 -12.34 1.98
CA ASN A 47 11.17 -12.21 3.28
C ASN A 47 10.26 -11.37 4.20
N THR A 48 9.80 -11.99 5.29
CA THR A 48 8.97 -11.35 6.34
C THR A 48 9.66 -10.17 7.03
N GLU A 49 10.99 -10.10 6.99
CA GLU A 49 11.77 -9.01 7.60
C GLU A 49 11.94 -7.81 6.67
N ASN A 50 11.90 -8.00 5.34
CA ASN A 50 12.04 -6.92 4.34
C ASN A 50 10.77 -6.07 4.17
N THR A 51 9.65 -6.47 4.78
CA THR A 51 8.40 -5.69 4.79
C THR A 51 8.52 -4.36 5.56
N ILE A 52 9.54 -4.21 6.41
CA ILE A 52 9.74 -3.02 7.25
C ILE A 52 10.70 -2.01 6.60
N SER A 53 11.63 -2.47 5.75
CA SER A 53 12.80 -1.69 5.32
C SER A 53 12.79 -1.22 3.85
N ASN A 54 11.86 -1.69 3.00
CA ASN A 54 11.76 -1.26 1.60
C ASN A 54 10.42 -0.56 1.29
N ALA A 55 10.13 0.54 1.99
CA ALA A 55 8.95 1.37 1.80
C ALA A 55 8.92 2.18 0.47
N ASN A 56 9.69 1.80 -0.56
CA ASN A 56 9.86 2.59 -1.78
C ASN A 56 9.67 1.82 -3.11
N SER A 57 8.98 0.69 -3.15
CA SER A 57 8.60 0.07 -4.43
C SER A 57 7.29 -0.70 -4.34
N PHE A 58 6.24 -0.11 -4.91
CA PHE A 58 4.89 -0.67 -5.12
C PHE A 58 4.13 -1.11 -3.86
N SER A 59 3.41 -0.15 -3.27
CA SER A 59 2.31 -0.39 -2.33
C SER A 59 1.12 -1.07 -3.03
N VAL A 60 1.27 -2.33 -3.43
CA VAL A 60 0.13 -3.20 -3.68
C VAL A 60 -0.23 -3.84 -2.34
N GLY A 61 -1.23 -3.25 -1.68
CA GLY A 61 -2.19 -4.06 -0.94
C GLY A 61 -2.11 -4.11 0.58
N LYS A 62 -1.59 -3.08 1.28
CA LYS A 62 -2.11 -2.86 2.65
C LYS A 62 -3.44 -2.15 2.52
N THR A 63 -4.52 -2.91 2.34
CA THR A 63 -5.87 -2.37 2.48
C THR A 63 -6.06 -2.03 3.96
N TYR A 64 -5.87 -0.77 4.30
CA TYR A 64 -6.10 -0.31 5.67
C TYR A 64 -7.59 -0.40 5.97
N THR A 65 -7.95 -0.59 7.23
CA THR A 65 -9.34 -0.35 7.65
C THR A 65 -9.67 1.13 7.47
N LEU A 66 -10.95 1.48 7.33
CA LEU A 66 -11.35 2.87 7.12
C LEU A 66 -10.80 3.81 8.20
N HIS A 67 -10.82 3.40 9.47
CA HIS A 67 -10.29 4.21 10.58
C HIS A 67 -8.76 4.32 10.52
N ALA A 68 -8.03 3.26 10.18
CA ALA A 68 -6.58 3.35 10.03
C ALA A 68 -6.19 4.28 8.86
N ALA A 69 -6.92 4.23 7.74
CA ALA A 69 -6.74 5.17 6.64
C ALA A 69 -7.00 6.63 7.06
N MET A 70 -8.02 6.87 7.89
CA MET A 70 -8.28 8.19 8.46
C MET A 70 -7.15 8.68 9.36
N GLN A 71 -6.59 7.82 10.22
CA GLN A 71 -5.47 8.20 11.09
C GLN A 71 -4.25 8.62 10.28
N ILE A 72 -3.90 7.86 9.22
CA ILE A 72 -2.78 8.18 8.33
C ILE A 72 -2.98 9.58 7.73
N VAL A 73 -4.10 9.81 7.06
CA VAL A 73 -4.36 11.09 6.36
C VAL A 73 -4.39 12.28 7.32
N LEU A 74 -4.99 12.12 8.51
CA LEU A 74 -5.03 13.20 9.49
C LEU A 74 -3.67 13.43 10.16
N SER A 75 -2.88 12.39 10.38
CA SER A 75 -1.56 12.52 11.03
C SER A 75 -0.56 13.31 10.19
N GLU A 76 -0.71 13.30 8.87
CA GLU A 76 0.14 14.03 7.93
C GLU A 76 -0.19 15.53 7.84
N LYS A 77 -1.41 15.96 8.22
CA LYS A 77 -1.73 17.39 8.28
C LYS A 77 -1.18 18.00 9.56
N GLU A 78 -0.61 19.20 9.43
CA GLU A 78 -0.06 19.99 10.55
C GLU A 78 -1.09 20.15 11.68
N ASP A 79 -2.30 20.59 11.33
CA ASP A 79 -3.41 20.77 12.29
C ASP A 79 -4.14 19.47 12.64
N SER A 80 -3.88 18.41 11.89
CA SER A 80 -4.58 17.12 11.94
C SER A 80 -6.11 17.23 11.91
N ILE A 81 -6.62 18.27 11.23
CA ILE A 81 -8.03 18.56 11.00
C ILE A 81 -8.35 18.47 9.51
N MET A 82 -9.45 17.79 9.16
CA MET A 82 -9.93 17.70 7.78
C MET A 82 -11.45 17.59 7.72
N HIS A 83 -12.06 18.14 6.67
CA HIS A 83 -13.50 17.96 6.43
C HIS A 83 -13.79 16.50 6.04
N ALA A 84 -14.90 15.92 6.51
CA ALA A 84 -15.19 14.50 6.32
C ALA A 84 -15.30 14.07 4.84
N SER A 85 -15.74 14.96 3.94
CA SER A 85 -15.76 14.68 2.50
C SER A 85 -14.35 14.69 1.89
N GLU A 86 -13.55 15.70 2.23
CA GLU A 86 -12.15 15.83 1.78
C GLU A 86 -11.33 14.64 2.28
N LEU A 87 -11.56 14.20 3.52
CA LEU A 87 -10.93 13.01 4.07
C LEU A 87 -11.27 11.75 3.28
N ALA A 88 -12.54 11.59 2.88
CA ALA A 88 -12.94 10.48 2.01
C ALA A 88 -12.28 10.54 0.62
N ASP A 89 -12.16 11.74 0.05
CA ASP A 89 -11.51 11.96 -1.24
C ASP A 89 -10.03 11.57 -1.20
N VAL A 90 -9.28 12.10 -0.23
CA VAL A 90 -7.84 11.82 -0.07
C VAL A 90 -7.59 10.34 0.19
N ILE A 91 -8.41 9.68 1.02
CA ILE A 91 -8.30 8.23 1.26
C ILE A 91 -8.49 7.43 -0.04
N PHE A 92 -9.44 7.83 -0.88
CA PHE A 92 -9.75 7.15 -2.13
C PHE A 92 -8.73 7.41 -3.24
N GLU A 93 -8.25 8.64 -3.37
CA GLU A 93 -7.20 9.03 -4.32
C GLU A 93 -5.92 8.26 -4.05
N ARG A 94 -5.55 8.14 -2.76
CA ARG A 94 -4.35 7.42 -2.32
C ARG A 94 -4.54 5.90 -2.22
N LYS A 95 -5.74 5.40 -2.51
CA LYS A 95 -6.10 3.96 -2.43
C LYS A 95 -5.78 3.34 -1.07
N LEU A 96 -5.84 4.12 0.01
CA LEU A 96 -5.58 3.64 1.38
C LEU A 96 -6.71 2.73 1.88
N TYR A 97 -7.94 3.02 1.47
CA TYR A 97 -9.11 2.18 1.69
C TYR A 97 -10.05 2.27 0.49
N LEU A 98 -10.62 1.13 0.11
CA LEU A 98 -11.68 1.01 -0.87
C LEU A 98 -12.80 0.16 -0.27
N GLN A 99 -14.04 0.48 -0.64
CA GLN A 99 -15.16 -0.42 -0.35
C GLN A 99 -15.00 -1.73 -1.15
N LYS A 100 -15.80 -2.75 -0.80
CA LYS A 100 -15.80 -4.04 -1.52
C LYS A 100 -16.07 -3.87 -3.01
N ASP A 101 -16.89 -2.88 -3.37
CA ASP A 101 -17.23 -2.55 -4.76
C ASP A 101 -16.17 -1.67 -5.45
N GLY A 102 -15.05 -1.39 -4.78
CA GLY A 102 -13.97 -0.53 -5.28
C GLY A 102 -14.25 0.98 -5.16
N ASN A 103 -15.40 1.37 -4.62
CA ASN A 103 -15.83 2.77 -4.50
C ASN A 103 -15.27 3.48 -3.26
N LYS A 104 -15.33 4.83 -3.30
CA LYS A 104 -15.01 5.73 -2.19
C LYS A 104 -15.97 5.53 -1.01
N ALA A 105 -15.46 5.65 0.21
CA ALA A 105 -16.29 5.69 1.41
C ALA A 105 -17.17 6.95 1.45
N HIS A 106 -18.44 6.82 1.83
CA HIS A 106 -19.30 7.99 1.99
C HIS A 106 -18.91 8.79 3.24
N TYR A 107 -19.06 10.12 3.24
CA TYR A 107 -18.70 10.96 4.39
C TYR A 107 -19.45 10.56 5.67
N THR A 108 -20.68 10.05 5.54
CA THR A 108 -21.46 9.50 6.66
C THR A 108 -20.77 8.30 7.30
N GLN A 109 -20.10 7.45 6.51
CA GLN A 109 -19.35 6.31 7.03
C GLN A 109 -18.10 6.77 7.79
N ILE A 110 -17.41 7.81 7.28
CA ILE A 110 -16.29 8.45 7.98
C ILE A 110 -16.76 8.96 9.36
N ARG A 111 -17.86 9.71 9.40
CA ARG A 111 -18.45 10.20 10.66
C ARG A 111 -18.86 9.09 11.61
N ALA A 112 -19.48 8.03 11.08
CA ALA A 112 -19.87 6.88 11.90
C ALA A 112 -18.65 6.24 12.57
N ARG A 113 -17.50 6.18 11.88
CA ARG A 113 -16.25 5.68 12.47
C ARG A 113 -15.74 6.56 13.60
N CYS A 114 -15.81 7.89 13.48
CA CYS A 114 -15.43 8.78 14.58
C CYS A 114 -16.22 8.50 15.87
N GLY A 115 -17.52 8.19 15.75
CA GLY A 115 -18.35 7.82 16.91
C GLY A 115 -17.99 6.46 17.53
N HIS A 116 -17.48 5.51 16.74
CA HIS A 116 -17.03 4.20 17.23
C HIS A 116 -15.61 4.25 17.82
N TYR A 117 -14.83 5.28 17.49
CA TYR A 117 -13.44 5.43 17.89
C TYR A 117 -13.18 6.83 18.49
N PRO A 118 -13.86 7.19 19.60
CA PRO A 118 -13.74 8.51 20.21
C PRO A 118 -12.37 8.78 20.84
N GLU A 119 -11.59 7.73 21.08
CA GLU A 119 -10.21 7.82 21.59
C GLU A 119 -9.25 8.40 20.54
N TYR A 120 -9.51 8.12 19.26
CA TYR A 120 -8.64 8.54 18.16
C TYR A 120 -9.15 9.78 17.42
N PHE A 121 -10.48 9.97 17.36
CA PHE A 121 -11.08 11.04 16.57
C PHE A 121 -11.99 11.94 17.39
N GLU A 122 -11.87 13.23 17.16
CA GLU A 122 -12.74 14.26 17.68
C GLU A 122 -13.57 14.85 16.54
N VAL A 123 -14.89 14.93 16.72
CA VAL A 123 -15.82 15.48 15.72
C VAL A 123 -16.09 16.94 16.06
N MET A 124 -15.79 17.82 15.12
CA MET A 124 -16.00 19.26 15.25
C MET A 124 -17.27 19.70 14.51
N PRO A 125 -17.86 20.87 14.88
CA PRO A 125 -18.97 21.45 14.13
C PRO A 125 -18.59 21.68 12.66
N GLY A 126 -19.54 21.53 11.74
CA GLY A 126 -19.30 21.70 10.30
C GLY A 126 -18.70 20.48 9.58
N ASN A 127 -18.82 19.26 10.15
CA ASN A 127 -18.27 18.01 9.56
C ASN A 127 -16.75 17.94 9.51
N TYR A 128 -16.05 18.69 10.36
CA TYR A 128 -14.62 18.55 10.53
C TYR A 128 -14.29 17.42 11.49
N ILE A 129 -13.21 16.70 11.19
CA ILE A 129 -12.68 15.60 11.98
C ILE A 129 -11.25 15.95 12.35
N LYS A 130 -10.95 15.85 13.64
CA LYS A 130 -9.64 16.06 14.19
C LYS A 130 -9.08 14.75 14.72
N LEU A 131 -7.80 14.49 14.47
CA LEU A 131 -7.08 13.39 15.13
C LEU A 131 -6.67 13.85 16.52
N ARG A 132 -7.03 13.08 17.55
CA ARG A 132 -6.49 13.30 18.89
C ARG A 132 -5.05 12.80 18.90
N LYS A 133 -4.11 13.71 19.12
CA LYS A 133 -2.71 13.36 19.41
C LYS A 133 -2.62 13.11 20.91
N GLU A 134 -2.04 11.99 21.32
CA GLU A 134 -1.60 11.77 22.72
C GLU A 134 -0.56 12.84 23.13
#